data_AF-A0AAD9UN77-F1
#
_entry.id   AF-A0AAD9UN77-F1
#
_cell.length_a   1.000
_cell.length_b   1.000
_cell.length_c   1.000
_cell.angle_alpha   90.00
_cell.angle_beta   90.00
_cell.angle_gamma   90.00
#
_symmetry.space_group_name_H-M   'P 1'
#
loop_
_entity.id
_entity.type
_entity.pdbx_description
1 polymer ?
#
loop_
_entity_poly.entity_id
_entity_poly.type
_entity_poly.pdbx_seq_one_letter_code
_entity_poly.pdbx_strand_id
1 'polypeptide(L)'
;MVSTATIIGVVVFALANVIFGNLEICDFSPQGKLRPMAITFCKARFGIGKSTEIICPHSINGNSYTIFPKNTENEAYAYHYPIEGVDDFDSLHPTIYKNIYGSIKKQHASMVHEESVLKLALRVTDDEILVNHGPRTFLYICMKEDTEADDDFIETIKAHLSNGRRIRMRHNRRYEMIPNVPIEFVNDGIGIVEVISMAKDTITHGCGDVPTNLFLNKADYDSETQSYSCEVDIINTPNVGFLCKGKLDPPDCIYRFYNMENELFTDGSNYYTIKKYRNDMYGTLLYGYFNEYVNPGNFFGKCYCRNVQTNEITATIVFKHRTEHLCSINMMLFSEYLQFDKWCDFKIHPGESVKITFLPENGFYDEDEEEYFNDPGSEDDHYVSTLVPKDVKSHCHWRVEHLSGPFRHGTLDQVLGVDVIEVDDTDRANGIIIINYKRPWSDNNIHNAHSINLVYCWRMHHWDRPFINERIAIIMITLLRETHEEFQWEDD
;
A
#
# COMPACT_ATOMS: atom_id res chain seq x y z
N MET A 1 23.23 -31.50 -35.00
CA MET A 1 23.49 -32.17 -33.71
C MET A 1 23.90 -31.10 -32.72
N VAL A 2 22.99 -30.67 -31.85
CA VAL A 2 23.35 -29.80 -30.72
C VAL A 2 24.06 -30.70 -29.71
N SER A 3 25.29 -30.33 -29.32
CA SER A 3 26.08 -31.11 -28.37
C SER A 3 25.35 -31.18 -27.03
N THR A 4 25.28 -32.37 -26.44
CA THR A 4 24.72 -32.60 -25.10
C THR A 4 25.37 -31.71 -24.03
N ALA A 5 26.64 -31.32 -24.22
CA ALA A 5 27.32 -30.37 -23.34
C ALA A 5 26.71 -28.96 -23.39
N THR A 6 26.20 -28.53 -24.56
CA THR A 6 25.54 -27.23 -24.72
C THR A 6 24.18 -27.22 -24.02
N ILE A 7 23.44 -28.34 -24.07
CA ILE A 7 22.15 -28.50 -23.39
C ILE A 7 22.35 -28.49 -21.87
N ILE A 8 23.35 -29.22 -21.35
CA ILE A 8 23.67 -29.23 -19.91
C ILE A 8 24.12 -27.84 -19.44
N GLY A 9 24.95 -27.14 -20.21
CA GLY A 9 25.39 -25.78 -19.87
C GLY A 9 24.24 -24.78 -19.79
N VAL A 10 23.28 -24.85 -20.73
CA VAL A 10 22.09 -23.97 -20.72
C VAL A 10 21.17 -24.30 -19.55
N VAL A 11 20.97 -25.58 -19.22
CA VAL A 11 20.13 -26.00 -18.07
C VAL A 11 20.77 -25.59 -16.74
N VAL A 12 22.09 -25.75 -16.58
CA VAL A 12 22.79 -25.32 -15.36
C VAL A 12 22.78 -23.80 -15.21
N PHE A 13 22.94 -23.05 -16.31
CA PHE A 13 22.88 -21.58 -16.26
C PHE A 13 21.46 -21.06 -16.01
N ALA A 14 20.43 -21.69 -16.58
CA ALA A 14 19.04 -21.38 -16.32
C ALA A 14 18.67 -21.72 -14.85
N LEU A 15 19.04 -22.90 -14.37
CA LEU A 15 18.83 -23.30 -12.96
C LEU A 15 19.61 -22.40 -12.00
N ALA A 16 20.82 -21.97 -12.33
CA ALA A 16 21.55 -21.01 -11.50
C ALA A 16 20.84 -19.66 -11.42
N ASN A 17 20.29 -19.13 -12.53
CA ASN A 17 19.53 -17.87 -12.50
C ASN A 17 18.15 -17.99 -11.85
N VAL A 18 17.57 -19.20 -11.80
CA VAL A 18 16.30 -19.47 -11.10
C VAL A 18 16.52 -19.70 -9.61
N ILE A 19 17.62 -20.38 -9.21
CA ILE A 19 17.95 -20.68 -7.81
C ILE A 19 18.56 -19.46 -7.10
N PHE A 20 19.35 -18.66 -7.80
CA PHE A 20 19.79 -17.37 -7.29
C PHE A 20 18.78 -16.31 -7.73
N GLY A 21 17.73 -16.12 -6.92
CA GLY A 21 16.87 -14.94 -7.02
C GLY A 21 17.74 -13.69 -7.22
N ASN A 22 17.29 -12.76 -8.06
CA ASN A 22 18.11 -11.63 -8.49
C ASN A 22 18.59 -10.83 -7.26
N LEU A 23 19.84 -11.09 -6.85
CA LEU A 23 20.47 -10.44 -5.72
C LEU A 23 20.92 -9.05 -6.17
N GLU A 24 20.35 -8.01 -5.57
CA GLU A 24 20.78 -6.63 -5.80
C GLU A 24 21.83 -6.25 -4.74
N ILE A 25 23.03 -5.86 -5.18
CA ILE A 25 24.17 -5.60 -4.30
C ILE A 25 24.50 -4.10 -4.31
N CYS A 26 24.50 -3.49 -3.13
CA CYS A 26 24.97 -2.13 -2.88
C CYS A 26 26.30 -2.17 -2.14
N ASP A 27 27.40 -2.16 -2.89
CA ASP A 27 28.76 -2.30 -2.35
C ASP A 27 29.50 -0.95 -2.19
N PHE A 28 29.75 -0.59 -0.93
CA PHE A 28 30.50 0.58 -0.50
C PHE A 28 31.85 0.24 0.14
N SER A 29 32.30 -1.02 0.05
CA SER A 29 33.61 -1.45 0.57
C SER A 29 34.77 -0.61 -0.02
N PRO A 30 36.01 -0.71 0.51
CA PRO A 30 37.13 0.09 0.01
C PRO A 30 37.53 -0.25 -1.42
N GLN A 31 37.22 -1.49 -1.87
CA GLN A 31 37.33 -1.90 -3.27
C GLN A 31 36.14 -1.42 -4.12
N GLY A 32 35.03 -1.08 -3.45
CA GLY A 32 33.82 -0.49 -4.00
C GLY A 32 33.91 1.02 -4.23
N LYS A 33 32.78 1.70 -4.00
CA LYS A 33 32.54 3.07 -4.52
C LYS A 33 32.76 4.20 -3.51
N LEU A 34 32.91 3.90 -2.22
CA LEU A 34 32.98 4.93 -1.19
C LEU A 34 34.39 5.54 -1.18
N ARG A 35 34.47 6.86 -1.32
CA ARG A 35 35.72 7.64 -1.34
C ARG A 35 35.55 8.86 -0.44
N PRO A 36 36.64 9.39 0.14
CA PRO A 36 36.62 10.70 0.77
C PRO A 36 36.05 11.74 -0.18
N MET A 37 35.28 12.68 0.34
CA MET A 37 34.60 13.73 -0.43
C MET A 37 33.55 13.22 -1.44
N ALA A 38 32.94 12.05 -1.21
CA ALA A 38 31.95 11.49 -2.11
C ALA A 38 30.67 11.04 -1.42
N ILE A 39 29.53 11.41 -1.98
CA ILE A 39 28.24 10.79 -1.71
C ILE A 39 27.95 9.80 -2.84
N THR A 40 27.73 8.54 -2.49
CA THR A 40 27.42 7.47 -3.44
C THR A 40 26.01 6.97 -3.18
N PHE A 41 25.19 6.93 -4.22
CA PHE A 41 23.85 6.38 -4.13
C PHE A 41 23.76 4.98 -4.74
N CYS A 42 22.95 4.13 -4.13
CA CYS A 42 22.52 2.85 -4.64
C CYS A 42 21.00 2.74 -4.51
N LYS A 43 20.35 2.16 -5.51
CA LYS A 43 18.93 1.82 -5.46
C LYS A 43 18.82 0.32 -5.56
N ALA A 44 18.14 -0.29 -4.61
CA ALA A 44 17.94 -1.72 -4.54
C ALA A 44 16.46 -2.07 -4.33
N ARG A 45 16.11 -3.33 -4.57
CA ARG A 45 14.77 -3.87 -4.44
C ARG A 45 14.79 -5.14 -3.61
N PHE A 46 13.90 -5.23 -2.64
CA PHE A 46 13.75 -6.44 -1.83
C PHE A 46 12.27 -6.89 -1.81
N GLY A 47 12.03 -8.18 -1.70
CA GLY A 47 10.68 -8.76 -1.66
C GLY A 47 10.70 -10.23 -2.04
N ILE A 48 9.53 -10.81 -2.34
CA ILE A 48 9.43 -12.22 -2.76
C ILE A 48 10.27 -12.44 -4.02
N GLY A 49 11.14 -13.47 -4.01
CA GLY A 49 12.10 -13.77 -5.08
C GLY A 49 13.21 -12.72 -5.31
N LYS A 50 13.33 -11.70 -4.45
CA LYS A 50 14.32 -10.60 -4.56
C LYS A 50 15.00 -10.35 -3.23
N SER A 51 16.32 -10.52 -3.21
CA SER A 51 17.14 -10.20 -2.04
C SER A 51 18.02 -9.00 -2.31
N THR A 52 18.29 -8.23 -1.27
CA THR A 52 19.24 -7.10 -1.30
C THR A 52 20.38 -7.36 -0.35
N GLU A 53 21.60 -7.02 -0.75
CA GLU A 53 22.77 -6.99 0.15
C GLU A 53 23.40 -5.60 0.13
N ILE A 54 23.56 -5.01 1.32
CA ILE A 54 24.24 -3.74 1.52
C ILE A 54 25.57 -4.04 2.19
N ILE A 55 26.67 -3.64 1.55
CA ILE A 55 28.03 -3.87 2.04
C ILE A 55 28.64 -2.52 2.41
N CYS A 56 28.93 -2.34 3.69
CA CYS A 56 29.59 -1.16 4.24
C CYS A 56 31.00 -1.55 4.72
N PRO A 57 32.05 -0.73 4.53
CA PRO A 57 33.36 -1.03 5.07
C PRO A 57 33.32 -1.02 6.61
N HIS A 58 34.18 -1.80 7.27
CA HIS A 58 34.37 -1.65 8.72
C HIS A 58 35.17 -0.40 9.05
N SER A 59 36.16 -0.06 8.23
CA SER A 59 36.91 1.18 8.40
C SER A 59 37.45 1.74 7.09
N ILE A 60 37.57 3.07 7.04
CA ILE A 60 38.27 3.80 5.99
C ILE A 60 39.22 4.77 6.67
N ASN A 61 40.51 4.68 6.33
CA ASN A 61 41.56 5.56 6.89
C ASN A 61 41.59 5.59 8.43
N GLY A 62 41.23 4.48 9.09
CA GLY A 62 41.19 4.37 10.56
C GLY A 62 39.88 4.83 11.20
N ASN A 63 38.95 5.39 10.43
CA ASN A 63 37.61 5.75 10.91
C ASN A 63 36.69 4.52 10.81
N SER A 64 35.96 4.20 11.88
CA SER A 64 34.97 3.11 11.92
C SER A 64 33.71 3.50 11.13
N TYR A 65 33.13 2.55 10.41
CA TYR A 65 31.93 2.72 9.58
C TYR A 65 30.86 1.72 9.96
N THR A 66 29.60 2.11 9.79
CA THR A 66 28.43 1.27 10.08
C THR A 66 27.27 1.59 9.14
N ILE A 67 26.25 0.73 9.17
CA ILE A 67 24.99 0.91 8.45
C ILE A 67 23.98 1.50 9.42
N PHE A 68 23.42 2.64 9.04
CA PHE A 68 22.32 3.30 9.71
C PHE A 68 20.99 2.99 9.01
N PRO A 69 19.87 2.92 9.75
CA PRO A 69 19.80 3.03 11.22
C PRO A 69 20.48 1.85 11.93
N LYS A 70 21.13 2.12 13.08
CA LYS A 70 21.83 1.09 13.87
C LYS A 70 20.81 0.10 14.44
N ASN A 71 20.90 -1.17 14.05
CA ASN A 71 20.19 -2.23 14.76
C ASN A 71 20.76 -2.32 16.19
N THR A 72 19.95 -1.98 17.21
CA THR A 72 20.47 -1.90 18.58
C THR A 72 20.71 -3.25 19.24
N GLU A 73 20.11 -4.34 18.76
CA GLU A 73 20.25 -5.68 19.33
C GLU A 73 20.04 -6.77 18.26
N ASN A 74 20.44 -8.01 18.56
CA ASN A 74 20.38 -9.25 17.74
C ASN A 74 18.96 -9.66 17.26
N GLU A 75 18.02 -8.73 17.22
CA GLU A 75 16.64 -8.97 16.84
C GLU A 75 16.48 -8.89 15.32
N ALA A 76 15.62 -9.77 14.79
CA ALA A 76 15.33 -9.97 13.38
C ALA A 76 14.62 -8.78 12.69
N TYR A 77 14.66 -7.59 13.29
CA TYR A 77 14.02 -6.38 12.83
C TYR A 77 15.08 -5.46 12.22
N ALA A 78 15.04 -5.26 10.91
CA ALA A 78 15.76 -4.12 10.33
C ALA A 78 15.02 -2.84 10.71
N TYR A 79 15.77 -1.89 11.24
CA TYR A 79 15.30 -0.51 11.37
C TYR A 79 15.41 0.14 9.98
N HIS A 80 14.50 1.05 9.65
CA HIS A 80 14.49 1.73 8.37
C HIS A 80 14.08 3.19 8.53
N TYR A 81 14.69 4.09 7.76
CA TYR A 81 14.18 5.45 7.60
C TYR A 81 13.14 5.47 6.47
N PRO A 82 11.86 5.80 6.75
CA PRO A 82 10.83 5.94 5.71
C PRO A 82 11.10 7.17 4.82
N ILE A 83 11.04 7.03 3.49
CA ILE A 83 11.29 8.16 2.56
C ILE A 83 10.03 9.00 2.26
N GLU A 84 8.83 8.45 2.47
CA GLU A 84 7.56 9.12 2.19
C GLU A 84 6.63 9.07 3.42
N GLY A 85 5.94 10.19 3.70
CA GLY A 85 4.72 10.24 4.51
C GLY A 85 4.84 10.15 6.03
N VAL A 86 5.79 10.83 6.69
CA VAL A 86 5.77 10.99 8.16
C VAL A 86 6.23 12.40 8.53
N ASP A 87 5.32 13.26 8.98
CA ASP A 87 5.60 14.66 9.36
C ASP A 87 5.85 14.85 10.87
N ASP A 88 5.73 13.80 11.70
CA ASP A 88 5.81 13.91 13.16
C ASP A 88 6.96 13.08 13.77
N PHE A 89 8.00 13.77 14.22
CA PHE A 89 9.27 13.20 14.70
C PHE A 89 9.17 12.52 16.08
N ASP A 90 8.19 12.89 16.90
CA ASP A 90 7.95 12.21 18.18
C ASP A 90 7.49 10.75 17.99
N SER A 91 7.17 10.38 16.73
CA SER A 91 6.83 9.04 16.29
C SER A 91 7.85 8.40 15.33
N LEU A 92 9.15 8.72 15.48
CA LEU A 92 10.29 7.87 15.07
C LEU A 92 10.26 6.48 15.75
N HIS A 93 9.08 5.90 15.96
CA HIS A 93 8.93 4.49 16.11
C HIS A 93 9.39 3.83 14.81
N PRO A 94 10.36 2.92 14.89
CA PRO A 94 10.84 2.19 13.72
C PRO A 94 9.65 1.64 12.93
N THR A 95 9.67 1.85 11.62
CA THR A 95 8.84 1.04 10.70
C THR A 95 9.46 -0.35 10.69
N ILE A 96 9.29 -1.06 11.80
CA ILE A 96 9.48 -2.49 11.90
C ILE A 96 8.64 -3.04 10.74
N TYR A 97 9.15 -4.03 10.00
CA TYR A 97 8.27 -4.95 9.30
C TYR A 97 7.38 -5.63 10.35
N LYS A 98 6.35 -4.94 10.84
CA LYS A 98 5.58 -5.39 12.01
C LYS A 98 4.84 -6.69 11.71
N ASN A 99 4.76 -7.08 10.44
CA ASN A 99 3.80 -8.03 9.94
C ASN A 99 4.39 -8.94 8.84
N ILE A 100 5.54 -9.55 9.09
CA ILE A 100 5.98 -10.70 8.28
C ILE A 100 5.28 -11.94 8.85
N TYR A 101 4.44 -12.57 8.03
CA TYR A 101 3.76 -13.79 8.41
C TYR A 101 4.34 -14.96 7.61
N GLY A 102 4.85 -15.96 8.31
CA GLY A 102 5.56 -17.08 7.68
C GLY A 102 6.49 -17.80 8.66
N SER A 103 7.55 -18.43 8.16
CA SER A 103 8.46 -19.22 8.98
C SER A 103 9.27 -18.36 9.96
N ILE A 104 8.96 -18.42 11.26
CA ILE A 104 9.66 -17.73 12.37
C ILE A 104 11.18 -18.02 12.39
N LYS A 105 11.61 -19.07 11.69
CA LYS A 105 13.00 -19.56 11.74
C LYS A 105 13.98 -18.75 10.88
N LYS A 106 13.54 -17.77 10.08
CA LYS A 106 14.43 -17.04 9.16
C LYS A 106 14.52 -15.56 9.55
N GLN A 107 15.76 -15.09 9.73
CA GLN A 107 16.04 -13.66 9.88
C GLN A 107 15.88 -12.98 8.51
N HIS A 108 14.89 -12.10 8.37
CA HIS A 108 14.64 -11.38 7.11
C HIS A 108 15.65 -10.26 6.88
N ALA A 109 16.18 -9.72 7.97
CA ALA A 109 17.37 -8.90 7.98
C ALA A 109 18.43 -9.61 8.80
N SER A 110 19.61 -9.80 8.21
CA SER A 110 20.75 -10.36 8.92
C SER A 110 21.96 -9.46 8.72
N MET A 111 22.60 -9.10 9.82
CA MET A 111 23.84 -8.35 9.83
C MET A 111 24.99 -9.33 10.04
N VAL A 112 25.92 -9.38 9.08
CA VAL A 112 27.10 -10.25 9.12
C VAL A 112 28.33 -9.36 9.18
N HIS A 113 29.14 -9.58 10.22
CA HIS A 113 30.44 -8.93 10.37
C HIS A 113 31.51 -9.82 9.75
N GLU A 114 32.16 -9.34 8.68
CA GLU A 114 33.35 -9.95 8.10
C GLU A 114 34.58 -9.09 8.40
N GLU A 115 35.80 -9.61 8.26
CA GLU A 115 37.02 -8.91 8.70
C GLU A 115 37.12 -7.45 8.22
N SER A 116 36.72 -7.17 6.98
CA SER A 116 36.83 -5.84 6.36
C SER A 116 35.51 -5.12 6.12
N VAL A 117 34.37 -5.78 6.27
CA VAL A 117 33.06 -5.25 5.85
C VAL A 117 31.95 -5.69 6.79
N LEU A 118 30.97 -4.79 6.93
CA LEU A 118 29.65 -5.05 7.49
C LEU A 118 28.68 -5.34 6.34
N LYS A 119 27.96 -6.46 6.41
CA LYS A 119 26.97 -6.85 5.42
C LYS A 119 25.58 -6.87 6.04
N LEU A 120 24.64 -6.13 5.46
CA LEU A 120 23.23 -6.25 5.75
C LEU A 120 22.54 -6.98 4.60
N ALA A 121 22.09 -8.19 4.85
CA ALA A 121 21.32 -8.98 3.89
C ALA A 121 19.83 -8.89 4.23
N LEU A 122 19.03 -8.43 3.26
CA LEU A 122 17.58 -8.39 3.29
C LEU A 122 17.03 -9.50 2.40
N ARG A 123 16.31 -10.45 2.99
CA ARG A 123 15.79 -11.65 2.31
C ARG A 123 14.37 -11.94 2.77
N VAL A 124 13.49 -12.16 1.79
CA VAL A 124 12.15 -12.72 1.99
C VAL A 124 12.10 -13.99 1.18
N THR A 125 11.71 -15.10 1.79
CA THR A 125 11.59 -16.37 1.07
C THR A 125 10.18 -16.56 0.53
N ASP A 126 10.03 -17.43 -0.47
CA ASP A 126 8.74 -17.59 -1.18
C ASP A 126 7.63 -18.21 -0.30
N ASP A 127 7.98 -18.77 0.86
CA ASP A 127 7.07 -19.29 1.89
C ASP A 127 6.59 -18.22 2.90
N GLU A 128 6.87 -16.94 2.65
CA GLU A 128 6.58 -15.83 3.57
C GLU A 128 5.74 -14.75 2.88
N ILE A 129 4.87 -14.08 3.65
CA ILE A 129 4.21 -12.86 3.22
C ILE A 129 4.84 -11.67 3.93
N LEU A 130 5.26 -10.71 3.12
CA LEU A 130 5.66 -9.40 3.58
C LEU A 130 4.46 -8.44 3.46
N VAL A 131 3.79 -8.15 4.58
CA VAL A 131 2.75 -7.12 4.61
C VAL A 131 3.39 -5.78 4.98
N ASN A 132 3.34 -4.82 4.06
CA ASN A 132 3.82 -3.46 4.29
C ASN A 132 2.64 -2.48 4.26
N HIS A 133 2.31 -1.91 5.43
CA HIS A 133 1.31 -0.85 5.58
C HIS A 133 1.90 0.55 5.52
N GLY A 134 3.22 0.64 5.50
CA GLY A 134 3.95 1.90 5.47
C GLY A 134 4.57 2.19 4.12
N PRO A 135 5.50 3.16 4.06
CA PRO A 135 6.19 3.52 2.83
C PRO A 135 6.89 2.31 2.24
N ARG A 136 6.85 2.23 0.90
CA ARG A 136 7.51 1.16 0.16
C ARG A 136 9.01 1.38 0.03
N THR A 137 9.50 2.55 0.43
CA THR A 137 10.89 2.93 0.21
C THR A 137 11.56 3.20 1.55
N PHE A 138 12.67 2.51 1.74
CA PHE A 138 13.49 2.55 2.94
C PHE A 138 14.84 3.16 2.60
N LEU A 139 15.38 3.93 3.54
CA LEU A 139 16.69 4.53 3.42
C LEU A 139 17.65 3.85 4.40
N TYR A 140 18.79 3.43 3.87
CA TYR A 140 19.95 3.00 4.65
C TYR A 140 21.16 3.87 4.32
N ILE A 141 21.99 4.10 5.31
CA ILE A 141 23.16 4.97 5.13
C ILE A 141 24.40 4.28 5.69
N CYS A 142 25.38 4.03 4.83
CA CYS A 142 26.71 3.60 5.21
C CYS A 142 27.58 4.85 5.43
N MET A 143 27.90 5.14 6.68
CA MET A 143 28.74 6.27 7.06
C MET A 143 29.52 5.99 8.34
N LYS A 144 30.36 6.96 8.72
CA LYS A 144 31.20 6.86 9.90
C LYS A 144 30.38 6.69 11.18
N GLU A 145 30.83 5.83 12.08
CA GLU A 145 30.03 5.35 13.22
C GLU A 145 29.74 6.42 14.28
N ASP A 146 30.64 7.40 14.42
CA ASP A 146 30.55 8.53 15.36
C ASP A 146 29.86 9.76 14.75
N THR A 147 29.34 9.63 13.53
CA THR A 147 28.59 10.68 12.85
C THR A 147 27.12 10.52 13.17
N GLU A 148 26.53 11.54 13.80
CA GLU A 148 25.10 11.58 14.08
C GLU A 148 24.35 12.00 12.81
N ALA A 149 23.48 11.13 12.32
CA ALA A 149 22.53 11.46 11.26
C ALA A 149 21.35 12.16 11.92
N ASP A 150 21.45 13.48 12.06
CA ASP A 150 20.35 14.28 12.57
C ASP A 150 19.17 14.31 11.60
N ASP A 151 18.03 14.77 12.11
CA ASP A 151 16.76 14.81 11.41
C ASP A 151 16.84 15.70 10.15
N ASP A 152 17.56 16.82 10.23
CA ASP A 152 17.79 17.75 9.12
C ASP A 152 18.57 17.10 7.96
N PHE A 153 19.60 16.31 8.27
CA PHE A 153 20.35 15.56 7.27
C PHE A 153 19.46 14.51 6.60
N ILE A 154 18.72 13.73 7.38
CA ILE A 154 17.82 12.70 6.86
C ILE A 154 16.74 13.33 5.96
N GLU A 155 16.11 14.43 6.35
CA GLU A 155 15.14 15.15 5.53
C GLU A 155 15.75 15.74 4.26
N THR A 156 16.98 16.25 4.32
CA THR A 156 17.71 16.71 3.13
C THR A 156 17.91 15.57 2.13
N ILE A 157 18.27 14.37 2.59
CA ILE A 157 18.40 13.19 1.74
C ILE A 157 17.04 12.77 1.17
N LYS A 158 15.98 12.70 1.99
CA LYS A 158 14.63 12.35 1.52
C LYS A 158 14.14 13.33 0.47
N ALA A 159 14.19 14.63 0.74
CA ALA A 159 13.79 15.68 -0.20
C ALA A 159 14.55 15.55 -1.54
N HIS A 160 15.83 15.17 -1.50
CA HIS A 160 16.60 14.92 -2.71
C HIS A 160 16.09 13.71 -3.50
N LEU A 161 15.75 12.62 -2.82
CA LEU A 161 15.21 11.38 -3.42
C LEU A 161 13.78 11.57 -3.95
N SER A 162 12.92 12.26 -3.20
CA SER A 162 11.51 12.51 -3.53
C SER A 162 11.32 13.49 -4.68
N ASN A 163 12.25 14.44 -4.88
CA ASN A 163 12.16 15.45 -5.95
C ASN A 163 12.31 14.88 -7.37
N GLY A 164 12.32 13.57 -7.55
CA GLY A 164 12.08 12.95 -8.85
C GLY A 164 13.10 13.35 -9.91
N ARG A 165 14.26 13.90 -9.52
CA ARG A 165 15.48 13.78 -10.33
C ARG A 165 15.69 12.29 -10.41
N ARG A 166 15.08 11.67 -11.42
CA ARG A 166 15.37 10.33 -11.87
C ARG A 166 16.86 10.35 -12.12
N ILE A 167 17.63 10.05 -11.09
CA ILE A 167 19.03 9.71 -11.22
C ILE A 167 18.92 8.50 -12.12
N ARG A 168 19.09 8.71 -13.43
CA ARG A 168 19.17 7.64 -14.41
C ARG A 168 20.48 6.95 -14.04
N MET A 169 20.45 6.14 -12.99
CA MET A 169 21.55 5.30 -12.53
C MET A 169 21.65 4.15 -13.53
N ARG A 170 22.04 4.48 -14.76
CA ARG A 170 22.63 3.51 -15.68
C ARG A 170 24.00 3.15 -15.13
N HIS A 171 24.10 2.35 -14.07
CA HIS A 171 25.33 1.67 -13.60
C HIS A 171 26.66 2.49 -13.55
N ASN A 172 26.63 3.81 -13.77
CA ASN A 172 27.76 4.68 -14.09
C ASN A 172 27.62 5.96 -13.29
N ARG A 173 28.20 5.89 -12.09
CA ARG A 173 29.15 6.86 -11.52
C ARG A 173 28.91 8.32 -11.93
N ARG A 174 28.00 9.01 -11.24
CA ARG A 174 28.11 10.47 -11.06
C ARG A 174 28.07 10.78 -9.57
N TYR A 175 29.05 11.57 -9.15
CA TYR A 175 29.06 12.24 -7.86
C TYR A 175 28.15 13.46 -8.01
N GLU A 176 27.01 13.47 -7.35
CA GLU A 176 26.18 14.67 -7.25
C GLU A 176 26.40 15.26 -5.87
N MET A 177 26.78 16.54 -5.81
CA MET A 177 26.73 17.29 -4.56
C MET A 177 25.26 17.49 -4.22
N ILE A 178 24.83 16.95 -3.09
CA ILE A 178 23.53 17.28 -2.51
C ILE A 178 23.69 18.65 -1.86
N PRO A 179 22.97 19.68 -2.30
CA PRO A 179 22.98 20.98 -1.63
C PRO A 179 22.61 20.80 -0.15
N ASN A 180 23.26 21.54 0.73
CA ASN A 180 22.99 21.59 2.17
C ASN A 180 23.38 20.34 2.99
N VAL A 181 24.01 19.32 2.40
CA VAL A 181 24.68 18.30 3.21
C VAL A 181 25.96 18.90 3.81
N PRO A 182 26.14 18.89 5.16
CA PRO A 182 27.31 19.51 5.76
C PRO A 182 28.61 18.85 5.29
N ILE A 183 29.65 19.66 5.08
CA ILE A 183 30.92 19.21 4.45
C ILE A 183 31.60 18.11 5.27
N GLU A 184 31.41 18.12 6.59
CA GLU A 184 31.93 17.10 7.51
C GLU A 184 31.47 15.68 7.16
N PHE A 185 30.20 15.51 6.77
CA PHE A 185 29.65 14.25 6.28
C PHE A 185 30.33 13.79 4.98
N VAL A 186 30.60 14.74 4.09
CA VAL A 186 31.15 14.45 2.76
C VAL A 186 32.63 14.08 2.83
N ASN A 187 33.39 14.68 3.75
CA ASN A 187 34.83 14.47 3.88
C ASN A 187 35.22 13.00 4.07
N ASP A 188 34.46 12.28 4.88
CA ASP A 188 34.70 10.86 5.14
C ASP A 188 34.12 9.98 4.01
N GLY A 189 33.03 10.43 3.40
CA GLY A 189 32.33 9.73 2.33
C GLY A 189 31.10 9.00 2.85
N ILE A 190 30.03 9.01 2.07
CA ILE A 190 28.73 8.45 2.47
C ILE A 190 28.17 7.57 1.37
N GLY A 191 27.66 6.40 1.77
CA GLY A 191 26.89 5.50 0.94
C GLY A 191 25.42 5.59 1.31
N ILE A 192 24.56 5.95 0.36
CA ILE A 192 23.12 6.04 0.57
C ILE A 192 22.47 4.93 -0.24
N VAL A 193 21.62 4.13 0.41
CA VAL A 193 20.83 3.08 -0.24
C VAL A 193 19.35 3.38 -0.11
N GLU A 194 18.71 3.55 -1.25
CA GLU A 194 17.26 3.54 -1.38
C GLU A 194 16.83 2.09 -1.66
N VAL A 195 16.18 1.44 -0.68
CA VAL A 195 15.65 0.08 -0.81
C VAL A 195 14.15 0.16 -1.04
N ILE A 196 13.69 -0.32 -2.20
CA ILE A 196 12.27 -0.41 -2.54
C ILE A 196 11.73 -1.79 -2.20
N SER A 197 10.70 -1.84 -1.36
CA SER A 197 9.84 -2.98 -1.14
C SER A 197 9.05 -3.30 -2.38
N MET A 198 9.30 -4.50 -2.89
CA MET A 198 8.54 -5.15 -3.94
C MET A 198 7.41 -6.01 -3.36
N ALA A 199 7.03 -5.80 -2.09
CA ALA A 199 5.83 -6.40 -1.52
C ALA A 199 4.63 -6.01 -2.39
N LYS A 200 4.17 -6.95 -3.22
CA LYS A 200 2.96 -6.81 -4.03
C LYS A 200 1.72 -7.14 -3.21
N ASP A 201 1.87 -8.10 -2.29
CA ASP A 201 0.78 -8.67 -1.51
C ASP A 201 0.57 -7.79 -0.26
N THR A 202 -0.01 -6.60 -0.43
CA THR A 202 -0.52 -5.84 0.70
C THR A 202 -1.84 -6.48 1.09
N ILE A 203 -1.83 -7.35 2.11
CA ILE A 203 -3.07 -7.71 2.79
C ILE A 203 -3.57 -6.44 3.42
N THR A 204 -4.64 -5.88 2.86
CA THR A 204 -5.16 -4.59 3.32
C THR A 204 -6.31 -4.83 4.28
N HIS A 205 -7.13 -5.85 4.01
CA HIS A 205 -8.36 -6.07 4.76
C HIS A 205 -8.49 -7.50 5.24
N GLY A 206 -9.09 -7.69 6.40
CA GLY A 206 -9.26 -9.01 6.98
C GLY A 206 -9.50 -8.98 8.48
N CYS A 207 -9.59 -10.16 9.05
CA CYS A 207 -9.68 -10.34 10.50
C CYS A 207 -9.21 -11.74 10.88
N GLY A 208 -9.33 -12.06 12.15
CA GLY A 208 -8.92 -13.35 12.68
C GLY A 208 -9.28 -13.50 14.15
N ASP A 209 -9.01 -14.68 14.70
CA ASP A 209 -9.11 -14.93 16.14
C ASP A 209 -7.84 -14.54 16.91
N VAL A 210 -6.86 -13.98 16.19
CA VAL A 210 -5.59 -13.49 16.74
C VAL A 210 -5.51 -11.98 16.51
N PRO A 211 -5.36 -11.17 17.57
CA PRO A 211 -5.03 -9.76 17.43
C PRO A 211 -3.73 -9.60 16.62
N THR A 212 -3.80 -8.83 15.53
CA THR A 212 -2.68 -8.65 14.63
C THR A 212 -2.75 -7.28 13.96
N ASN A 213 -1.58 -6.73 13.63
CA ASN A 213 -1.48 -5.53 12.81
C ASN A 213 -1.41 -5.87 11.32
N LEU A 214 -1.59 -7.14 10.92
CA LEU A 214 -1.57 -7.58 9.52
C LEU A 214 -2.68 -6.95 8.67
N PHE A 215 -3.80 -6.55 9.28
CA PHE A 215 -4.95 -5.96 8.59
C PHE A 215 -5.05 -4.47 8.93
N LEU A 216 -5.49 -3.64 7.97
CA LEU A 216 -5.73 -2.22 8.19
C LEU A 216 -7.04 -1.97 8.95
N ASN A 217 -8.05 -2.80 8.70
CA ASN A 217 -9.33 -2.69 9.39
C ASN A 217 -9.27 -3.34 10.78
N LYS A 218 -10.08 -2.82 11.70
CA LYS A 218 -10.34 -3.44 12.99
C LYS A 218 -11.41 -4.52 12.82
N ALA A 219 -11.27 -5.61 13.56
CA ALA A 219 -12.32 -6.62 13.68
C ALA A 219 -13.33 -6.19 14.75
N ASP A 220 -14.60 -6.42 14.50
CA ASP A 220 -15.67 -6.19 15.46
C ASP A 220 -15.70 -7.35 16.45
N TYR A 221 -15.54 -7.05 17.74
CA TYR A 221 -15.63 -8.04 18.80
C TYR A 221 -17.03 -8.07 19.39
N ASP A 222 -17.70 -9.21 19.25
CA ASP A 222 -18.99 -9.46 19.87
C ASP A 222 -18.78 -10.11 21.24
N SER A 223 -19.17 -9.39 22.30
CA SER A 223 -19.01 -9.83 23.68
C SER A 223 -19.99 -10.94 24.09
N GLU A 224 -21.14 -11.06 23.42
CA GLU A 224 -22.12 -12.11 23.68
C GLU A 224 -21.63 -13.45 23.15
N THR A 225 -21.11 -13.47 21.93
CA THR A 225 -20.58 -14.67 21.28
C THR A 225 -19.10 -14.92 21.54
N GLN A 226 -18.40 -13.96 22.15
CA GLN A 226 -16.95 -13.95 22.38
C GLN A 226 -16.16 -14.22 21.09
N SER A 227 -16.61 -13.63 19.98
CA SER A 227 -16.04 -13.89 18.66
C SER A 227 -15.72 -12.60 17.92
N TYR A 228 -14.69 -12.66 17.07
CA TYR A 228 -14.33 -11.56 16.19
C TYR A 228 -15.05 -11.70 14.85
N SER A 229 -15.47 -10.59 14.26
CA SER A 229 -16.06 -10.62 12.92
C SER A 229 -15.58 -9.45 12.07
N CYS A 230 -15.54 -9.68 10.77
CA CYS A 230 -15.35 -8.61 9.80
C CYS A 230 -16.09 -8.93 8.51
N GLU A 231 -16.49 -7.86 7.83
CA GLU A 231 -17.01 -7.92 6.47
C GLU A 231 -16.02 -7.30 5.50
N VAL A 232 -15.83 -7.94 4.36
CA VAL A 232 -14.96 -7.45 3.29
C VAL A 232 -15.75 -7.34 1.99
N ASP A 233 -15.50 -6.24 1.27
CA ASP A 233 -16.06 -6.00 -0.06
C ASP A 233 -15.08 -6.50 -1.11
N ILE A 234 -15.38 -7.63 -1.74
CA ILE A 234 -14.41 -8.34 -2.57
C ILE A 234 -13.94 -7.56 -3.81
N ILE A 235 -14.64 -6.49 -4.21
CA ILE A 235 -14.25 -5.63 -5.34
C ILE A 235 -13.40 -4.44 -4.91
N ASN A 236 -13.78 -3.76 -3.83
CA ASN A 236 -13.05 -2.58 -3.35
C ASN A 236 -11.88 -2.94 -2.43
N THR A 237 -11.92 -4.11 -1.80
CA THR A 237 -10.86 -4.61 -0.93
C THR A 237 -10.37 -5.99 -1.42
N PRO A 238 -9.85 -6.08 -2.67
CA PRO A 238 -9.59 -7.36 -3.33
C PRO A 238 -8.52 -8.18 -2.62
N ASN A 239 -7.63 -7.54 -1.85
CA ASN A 239 -6.59 -8.19 -1.06
C ASN A 239 -7.07 -8.49 0.36
N VAL A 240 -7.67 -9.67 0.53
CA VAL A 240 -8.27 -10.10 1.79
C VAL A 240 -7.39 -11.11 2.50
N GLY A 241 -7.29 -11.05 3.83
CA GLY A 241 -6.77 -12.16 4.60
C GLY A 241 -7.64 -12.57 5.78
N PHE A 242 -7.43 -13.81 6.23
CA PHE A 242 -8.11 -14.37 7.39
C PHE A 242 -7.13 -15.17 8.22
N LEU A 243 -6.84 -14.70 9.44
CA LEU A 243 -5.86 -15.30 10.35
C LEU A 243 -6.56 -16.16 11.40
N CYS A 244 -6.30 -17.47 11.38
CA CYS A 244 -6.96 -18.43 12.26
C CYS A 244 -5.94 -19.27 13.03
N LYS A 245 -5.82 -19.06 14.35
CA LYS A 245 -5.05 -19.95 15.24
C LYS A 245 -5.74 -21.29 15.45
N GLY A 246 -7.07 -21.27 15.43
CA GLY A 246 -7.90 -22.45 15.49
C GLY A 246 -7.91 -23.29 14.20
N LYS A 247 -9.01 -24.00 14.00
CA LYS A 247 -9.32 -24.73 12.78
C LYS A 247 -10.12 -23.83 11.85
N LEU A 248 -9.61 -23.64 10.64
CA LEU A 248 -10.32 -22.98 9.56
C LEU A 248 -11.48 -23.85 9.05
N ASP A 249 -12.66 -23.26 8.88
CA ASP A 249 -13.89 -23.92 8.44
C ASP A 249 -14.63 -23.10 7.36
N PRO A 250 -14.74 -23.59 6.12
CA PRO A 250 -14.15 -24.85 5.64
C PRO A 250 -12.62 -24.75 5.53
N PRO A 251 -11.87 -25.88 5.53
CA PRO A 251 -10.40 -25.88 5.48
C PRO A 251 -9.78 -25.17 4.26
N ASP A 252 -10.57 -25.04 3.21
CA ASP A 252 -10.26 -24.39 1.93
C ASP A 252 -11.16 -23.15 1.75
N CYS A 253 -11.33 -22.37 2.82
CA CYS A 253 -12.08 -21.13 2.80
C CYS A 253 -11.69 -20.23 1.61
N ILE A 254 -12.68 -19.49 1.08
CA ILE A 254 -12.66 -18.74 -0.19
C ILE A 254 -12.92 -19.63 -1.41
N TYR A 255 -12.27 -20.80 -1.49
CA TYR A 255 -12.62 -21.81 -2.50
C TYR A 255 -13.95 -22.49 -2.18
N ARG A 256 -14.16 -22.75 -0.88
CA ARG A 256 -15.41 -23.22 -0.31
C ARG A 256 -15.83 -22.23 0.76
N PHE A 257 -17.11 -21.95 0.87
CA PHE A 257 -17.62 -21.05 1.89
C PHE A 257 -19.09 -21.35 2.16
N TYR A 258 -19.58 -20.83 3.28
CA TYR A 258 -20.99 -20.92 3.62
C TYR A 258 -21.74 -19.75 2.98
N ASN A 259 -22.83 -20.01 2.26
CA ASN A 259 -23.68 -18.98 1.66
C ASN A 259 -24.59 -18.29 2.72
N MET A 260 -25.59 -17.52 2.28
CA MET A 260 -26.53 -16.85 3.20
C MET A 260 -27.37 -17.86 4.00
N GLU A 261 -27.67 -19.01 3.41
CA GLU A 261 -28.42 -20.13 3.99
C GLU A 261 -27.54 -21.04 4.87
N ASN A 262 -26.27 -20.69 5.07
CA ASN A 262 -25.24 -21.51 5.73
C ASN A 262 -25.04 -22.89 5.07
N GLU A 263 -25.33 -23.01 3.79
CA GLU A 263 -25.00 -24.18 2.98
C GLU A 263 -23.58 -24.06 2.46
N LEU A 264 -22.86 -25.17 2.44
CA LEU A 264 -21.50 -25.21 1.95
C LEU A 264 -21.50 -25.14 0.41
N PHE A 265 -21.07 -24.01 -0.11
CA PHE A 265 -20.90 -23.75 -1.53
C PHE A 265 -19.43 -23.95 -1.93
N THR A 266 -19.19 -24.47 -3.14
CA THR A 266 -17.86 -24.52 -3.75
C THR A 266 -17.92 -23.65 -4.98
N ASP A 267 -17.09 -22.61 -4.99
CA ASP A 267 -17.05 -21.72 -6.14
C ASP A 267 -16.14 -22.32 -7.21
N GLY A 268 -16.72 -22.58 -8.39
CA GLY A 268 -15.98 -23.07 -9.56
C GLY A 268 -15.39 -21.94 -10.40
N SER A 269 -15.51 -20.69 -9.96
CA SER A 269 -14.98 -19.54 -10.66
C SER A 269 -13.47 -19.37 -10.48
N ASN A 270 -12.80 -18.82 -11.50
CA ASN A 270 -11.40 -18.43 -11.46
C ASN A 270 -11.23 -16.95 -11.04
N TYR A 271 -12.12 -16.43 -10.21
CA TYR A 271 -12.15 -15.01 -9.86
C TYR A 271 -11.16 -14.64 -8.76
N TYR A 272 -10.44 -15.59 -8.18
CA TYR A 272 -9.52 -15.30 -7.10
C TYR A 272 -8.27 -16.19 -7.13
N THR A 273 -7.21 -15.69 -6.52
CA THR A 273 -6.01 -16.46 -6.19
C THR A 273 -5.90 -16.56 -4.68
N ILE A 274 -5.80 -17.77 -4.14
CA ILE A 274 -5.66 -18.01 -2.70
C ILE A 274 -4.27 -18.56 -2.43
N LYS A 275 -3.64 -18.01 -1.39
CA LYS A 275 -2.44 -18.55 -0.78
C LYS A 275 -2.72 -18.86 0.69
N LYS A 276 -2.12 -19.93 1.18
CA LYS A 276 -2.27 -20.39 2.56
C LYS A 276 -0.90 -20.51 3.21
N TYR A 277 -0.72 -19.79 4.30
CA TYR A 277 0.52 -19.74 5.05
C TYR A 277 0.28 -20.27 6.45
N ARG A 278 1.13 -21.17 6.90
CA ARG A 278 1.03 -21.79 8.22
C ARG A 278 2.20 -21.37 9.09
N ASN A 279 1.89 -20.98 10.32
CA ASN A 279 2.82 -20.60 11.36
C ASN A 279 2.44 -21.33 12.66
N ASP A 280 3.38 -22.03 13.27
CA ASP A 280 3.10 -22.84 14.46
C ASP A 280 2.69 -22.00 15.69
N MET A 281 3.10 -20.73 15.75
CA MET A 281 2.79 -19.82 16.86
C MET A 281 1.49 -19.03 16.64
N TYR A 282 1.30 -18.53 15.42
CA TYR A 282 0.23 -17.59 15.08
C TYR A 282 -0.94 -18.21 14.31
N GLY A 283 -0.83 -19.46 13.85
CA GLY A 283 -1.92 -20.18 13.20
C GLY A 283 -1.79 -20.32 11.68
N THR A 284 -2.92 -20.22 11.00
CA THR A 284 -3.02 -20.26 9.54
C THR A 284 -3.52 -18.92 9.03
N LEU A 285 -2.75 -18.28 8.17
CA LEU A 285 -3.18 -17.12 7.40
C LEU A 285 -3.65 -17.59 6.02
N LEU A 286 -4.91 -17.35 5.73
CA LEU A 286 -5.37 -17.31 4.35
C LEU A 286 -5.19 -15.92 3.79
N TYR A 287 -4.71 -15.85 2.56
CA TYR A 287 -4.65 -14.64 1.78
C TYR A 287 -5.30 -14.90 0.43
N GLY A 288 -6.31 -14.10 0.09
CA GLY A 288 -7.01 -14.14 -1.18
C GLY A 288 -6.84 -12.82 -1.91
N TYR A 289 -6.54 -12.90 -3.21
CA TYR A 289 -6.72 -11.80 -4.15
C TYR A 289 -7.98 -12.06 -4.98
N PHE A 290 -8.97 -11.19 -4.91
CA PHE A 290 -10.15 -11.21 -5.78
C PHE A 290 -9.91 -10.34 -7.02
N ASN A 291 -10.22 -10.88 -8.19
CA ASN A 291 -10.14 -10.18 -9.46
C ASN A 291 -11.29 -9.17 -9.54
N GLU A 292 -10.96 -7.93 -9.18
CA GLU A 292 -11.84 -6.77 -9.25
C GLU A 292 -12.49 -6.55 -10.62
N TYR A 293 -11.89 -7.00 -11.73
CA TYR A 293 -12.44 -6.82 -13.09
C TYR A 293 -13.59 -7.77 -13.43
N VAL A 294 -13.86 -8.76 -12.59
CA VAL A 294 -15.00 -9.65 -12.75
C VAL A 294 -16.13 -9.14 -11.88
N ASN A 295 -17.30 -8.89 -12.48
CA ASN A 295 -18.52 -8.64 -11.72
C ASN A 295 -18.97 -9.96 -11.06
N PRO A 296 -18.89 -10.08 -9.72
CA PRO A 296 -19.22 -11.32 -9.03
C PRO A 296 -20.74 -11.45 -8.81
N GLY A 297 -21.54 -10.48 -9.27
CA GLY A 297 -22.98 -10.40 -9.03
C GLY A 297 -23.28 -10.29 -7.53
N ASN A 298 -24.35 -10.91 -7.05
CA ASN A 298 -24.67 -10.93 -5.62
C ASN A 298 -23.84 -11.97 -4.87
N PHE A 299 -22.52 -11.81 -4.88
CA PHE A 299 -21.62 -12.72 -4.19
C PHE A 299 -21.72 -12.56 -2.67
N PHE A 300 -21.82 -13.70 -1.99
CA PHE A 300 -21.82 -13.78 -0.55
C PHE A 300 -21.18 -15.09 -0.09
N GLY A 301 -20.22 -15.00 0.82
CA GLY A 301 -19.57 -16.16 1.40
C GLY A 301 -19.11 -15.89 2.82
N LYS A 302 -19.17 -16.92 3.67
CA LYS A 302 -18.69 -16.89 5.05
C LYS A 302 -17.68 -17.98 5.29
N CYS A 303 -16.70 -17.67 6.11
CA CYS A 303 -15.83 -18.66 6.71
C CYS A 303 -15.67 -18.40 8.20
N TYR A 304 -15.31 -19.46 8.91
CA TYR A 304 -15.14 -19.45 10.35
C TYR A 304 -13.73 -19.88 10.74
N CYS A 305 -13.26 -19.30 11.82
CA CYS A 305 -12.21 -19.89 12.64
C CYS A 305 -12.88 -20.54 13.85
N ARG A 306 -12.52 -21.79 14.13
CA ARG A 306 -13.08 -22.56 15.25
C ARG A 306 -12.01 -22.94 16.25
N ASN A 307 -12.33 -22.87 17.53
CA ASN A 307 -11.47 -23.41 18.57
C ASN A 307 -11.28 -24.93 18.36
N VAL A 308 -10.03 -25.41 18.39
CA VAL A 308 -9.71 -26.83 18.12
C VAL A 308 -10.28 -27.77 19.19
N GLN A 309 -10.47 -27.29 20.42
CA GLN A 309 -10.95 -28.08 21.55
C GLN A 309 -12.47 -28.00 21.72
N THR A 310 -13.04 -26.80 21.66
CA THR A 310 -14.48 -26.58 21.92
C THR A 310 -15.34 -26.59 20.66
N ASN A 311 -14.72 -26.43 19.48
CA ASN A 311 -15.39 -26.26 18.19
C ASN A 311 -16.29 -25.01 18.08
N GLU A 312 -16.22 -24.12 19.07
CA GLU A 312 -16.89 -22.81 19.07
C GLU A 312 -16.26 -21.90 18.02
N ILE A 313 -17.06 -20.99 17.47
CA ILE A 313 -16.61 -20.01 16.48
C ILE A 313 -15.86 -18.90 17.24
N THR A 314 -14.59 -18.71 16.89
CA THR A 314 -13.73 -17.67 17.49
C THR A 314 -13.56 -16.47 16.57
N ALA A 315 -13.72 -16.66 15.26
CA ALA A 315 -13.79 -15.57 14.31
C ALA A 315 -14.65 -15.91 13.08
N THR A 316 -15.24 -14.90 12.47
CA THR A 316 -16.00 -14.99 11.22
C THR A 316 -15.52 -13.95 10.22
N ILE A 317 -15.24 -14.37 8.99
CA ILE A 317 -15.05 -13.44 7.87
C ILE A 317 -16.21 -13.60 6.89
N VAL A 318 -16.79 -12.47 6.50
CA VAL A 318 -17.89 -12.38 5.53
C VAL A 318 -17.38 -11.69 4.28
N PHE A 319 -17.31 -12.43 3.19
CA PHE A 319 -17.05 -11.91 1.86
C PHE A 319 -18.38 -11.53 1.22
N LYS A 320 -18.52 -10.30 0.76
CA LYS A 320 -19.70 -9.90 -0.02
C LYS A 320 -19.32 -8.94 -1.11
N HIS A 321 -20.15 -8.89 -2.15
CA HIS A 321 -20.12 -7.82 -3.10
C HIS A 321 -21.10 -6.72 -2.66
N ARG A 322 -20.62 -5.48 -2.51
CA ARG A 322 -21.50 -4.33 -2.23
C ARG A 322 -21.77 -3.59 -3.53
N THR A 323 -23.03 -3.22 -3.76
CA THR A 323 -23.43 -2.42 -4.93
C THR A 323 -23.62 -0.94 -4.60
N GLU A 324 -23.54 -0.60 -3.31
CA GLU A 324 -23.66 0.76 -2.79
C GLU A 324 -22.43 1.05 -1.93
N HIS A 325 -21.65 2.05 -2.34
CA HIS A 325 -20.42 2.45 -1.67
C HIS A 325 -20.59 3.83 -1.02
N LEU A 326 -19.89 4.06 0.08
CA LEU A 326 -19.93 5.31 0.82
C LEU A 326 -18.54 5.91 0.94
N CYS A 327 -18.36 7.11 0.40
CA CYS A 327 -17.21 7.97 0.59
C CYS A 327 -17.59 9.08 1.59
N SER A 328 -17.19 8.96 2.86
CA SER A 328 -17.46 10.00 3.86
C SER A 328 -16.22 10.85 4.13
N ILE A 329 -16.14 12.00 3.46
CA ILE A 329 -15.07 12.98 3.68
C ILE A 329 -15.12 13.51 5.12
N ASN A 330 -16.33 13.70 5.67
CA ASN A 330 -16.51 14.22 7.03
C ASN A 330 -15.86 13.32 8.08
N MET A 331 -16.05 11.99 7.99
CA MET A 331 -15.43 11.05 8.92
C MET A 331 -13.90 11.05 8.81
N MET A 332 -13.37 11.36 7.63
CA MET A 332 -11.95 11.40 7.38
C MET A 332 -11.32 12.69 7.91
N LEU A 333 -12.00 13.84 7.77
CA LEU A 333 -11.49 15.16 8.21
C LEU A 333 -11.06 15.19 9.68
N PHE A 334 -11.79 14.48 10.54
CA PHE A 334 -11.56 14.43 11.99
C PHE A 334 -10.73 13.22 12.43
N SER A 335 -10.18 12.46 11.48
CA SER A 335 -9.24 11.40 11.80
C SER A 335 -7.84 11.99 11.99
N GLU A 336 -7.23 11.77 13.15
CA GLU A 336 -5.85 12.17 13.46
C GLU A 336 -4.79 11.49 12.57
N TYR A 337 -5.19 10.55 11.70
CA TYR A 337 -4.28 9.66 10.94
C TYR A 337 -4.18 9.99 9.43
N LEU A 338 -4.51 11.20 8.99
CA LEU A 338 -4.59 11.53 7.56
C LEU A 338 -3.21 11.76 6.90
N GLN A 339 -2.56 10.68 6.46
CA GLN A 339 -1.38 10.70 5.57
C GLN A 339 -1.64 9.95 4.25
N PHE A 340 -2.80 10.12 3.63
CA PHE A 340 -3.14 9.39 2.39
C PHE A 340 -3.26 10.28 1.16
N ASP A 341 -2.59 9.88 0.07
CA ASP A 341 -2.64 10.50 -1.27
C ASP A 341 -4.03 10.44 -1.94
N LYS A 342 -4.95 9.61 -1.42
CA LYS A 342 -6.34 9.49 -1.89
C LYS A 342 -7.25 9.23 -0.69
N TRP A 343 -8.34 9.99 -0.62
CA TRP A 343 -9.31 9.86 0.47
C TRP A 343 -10.33 8.77 0.16
N CYS A 344 -10.71 8.67 -1.10
CA CYS A 344 -11.64 7.66 -1.59
C CYS A 344 -11.10 7.06 -2.89
N ASP A 345 -11.02 5.74 -2.97
CA ASP A 345 -10.62 4.99 -4.17
C ASP A 345 -11.54 3.77 -4.31
N PHE A 346 -12.54 3.89 -5.18
CA PHE A 346 -13.54 2.84 -5.42
C PHE A 346 -13.39 2.26 -6.82
N LYS A 347 -13.69 0.98 -6.94
CA LYS A 347 -13.87 0.28 -8.22
C LYS A 347 -15.32 -0.17 -8.29
N ILE A 348 -16.02 0.22 -9.35
CA ILE A 348 -17.45 -0.07 -9.49
C ILE A 348 -17.79 -0.70 -10.84
N HIS A 349 -18.70 -1.66 -10.83
CA HIS A 349 -19.31 -2.32 -11.98
C HIS A 349 -20.65 -1.69 -12.37
N PRO A 350 -21.16 -1.98 -13.58
CA PRO A 350 -22.50 -1.56 -13.98
C PRO A 350 -23.58 -2.02 -13.00
N GLY A 351 -24.49 -1.11 -12.67
CA GLY A 351 -25.55 -1.30 -11.68
C GLY A 351 -25.21 -0.75 -10.28
N GLU A 352 -23.97 -0.32 -10.05
CA GLU A 352 -23.50 0.11 -8.73
C GLU A 352 -23.50 1.63 -8.56
N SER A 353 -23.34 2.05 -7.30
CA SER A 353 -23.37 3.45 -6.92
C SER A 353 -22.33 3.83 -5.87
N VAL A 354 -21.86 5.07 -5.94
CA VAL A 354 -21.01 5.69 -4.92
C VAL A 354 -21.74 6.91 -4.37
N LYS A 355 -22.03 6.89 -3.08
CA LYS A 355 -22.51 8.04 -2.32
C LYS A 355 -21.32 8.77 -1.70
N ILE A 356 -21.16 10.04 -2.04
CA ILE A 356 -20.13 10.92 -1.49
C ILE A 356 -20.80 11.87 -0.50
N THR A 357 -20.31 11.88 0.74
CA THR A 357 -20.77 12.80 1.78
C THR A 357 -19.64 13.69 2.23
N PHE A 358 -19.86 15.00 2.20
CA PHE A 358 -18.90 16.04 2.57
C PHE A 358 -19.61 17.17 3.33
N LEU A 359 -18.85 18.17 3.76
CA LEU A 359 -19.42 19.30 4.50
C LEU A 359 -20.33 20.12 3.57
N PRO A 360 -21.52 20.57 4.01
CA PRO A 360 -22.41 21.41 3.22
C PRO A 360 -21.70 22.65 2.65
N GLU A 361 -21.97 23.02 1.39
CA GLU A 361 -21.31 24.18 0.73
C GLU A 361 -21.57 25.54 1.45
N ASN A 362 -22.61 25.62 2.28
CA ASN A 362 -22.98 26.81 3.06
C ASN A 362 -23.26 26.50 4.54
N GLY A 363 -22.75 25.36 5.05
CA GLY A 363 -22.91 24.99 6.46
C GLY A 363 -21.92 25.75 7.33
N PHE A 364 -22.42 26.50 8.32
CA PHE A 364 -21.57 26.97 9.42
C PHE A 364 -21.19 25.75 10.26
N TYR A 365 -19.90 25.53 10.46
CA TYR A 365 -19.37 24.53 11.39
C TYR A 365 -18.87 25.28 12.61
N ASP A 366 -19.56 25.14 13.74
CA ASP A 366 -18.96 25.39 15.05
C ASP A 366 -18.14 24.14 15.37
N GLU A 367 -16.82 24.25 15.48
CA GLU A 367 -15.95 23.16 15.93
C GLU A 367 -16.20 22.78 17.41
N ASP A 368 -17.02 23.57 18.13
CA ASP A 368 -17.20 23.52 19.58
C ASP A 368 -18.37 22.64 20.09
N GLU A 369 -18.92 21.72 19.30
CA GLU A 369 -19.89 20.73 19.81
C GLU A 369 -19.26 19.58 20.63
N GLU A 370 -17.99 19.72 21.05
CA GLU A 370 -17.53 19.16 22.32
C GLU A 370 -17.68 20.22 23.43
N GLU A 371 -18.82 20.15 24.10
CA GLU A 371 -19.19 20.81 25.35
C GLU A 371 -17.97 21.19 26.24
N TYR A 372 -17.46 22.42 26.12
CA TYR A 372 -16.87 23.32 27.13
C TYR A 372 -15.94 24.34 26.46
N PHE A 373 -16.41 25.54 26.15
CA PHE A 373 -15.82 26.85 26.52
C PHE A 373 -16.58 27.98 25.80
N ASN A 374 -17.50 28.63 26.52
CA ASN A 374 -18.04 29.91 26.10
C ASN A 374 -16.93 30.98 26.23
N ASP A 375 -16.09 31.15 25.21
CA ASP A 375 -15.33 32.38 25.02
C ASP A 375 -16.05 33.26 23.99
N PRO A 376 -16.66 34.39 24.39
CA PRO A 376 -17.46 35.23 23.49
C PRO A 376 -16.61 36.10 22.55
N GLY A 377 -15.56 35.52 21.97
CA GLY A 377 -14.55 36.22 21.19
C GLY A 377 -13.86 35.43 20.08
N SER A 378 -14.26 34.19 19.76
CA SER A 378 -13.78 33.51 18.56
C SER A 378 -14.38 34.20 17.32
N GLU A 379 -13.51 34.69 16.44
CA GLU A 379 -13.90 35.08 15.08
C GLU A 379 -14.50 33.83 14.41
N ASP A 380 -15.69 33.97 13.81
CA ASP A 380 -16.37 32.87 13.12
C ASP A 380 -15.44 32.27 12.05
N ASP A 381 -14.85 31.10 12.32
CA ASP A 381 -13.97 30.40 11.36
C ASP A 381 -14.83 29.85 10.21
N HIS A 382 -15.06 30.69 9.21
CA HIS A 382 -15.85 30.35 8.04
C HIS A 382 -15.03 29.50 7.06
N TYR A 383 -15.36 28.22 6.93
CA TYR A 383 -14.79 27.34 5.91
C TYR A 383 -15.66 27.30 4.65
N VAL A 384 -15.01 27.32 3.50
CA VAL A 384 -15.66 27.15 2.19
C VAL A 384 -15.35 25.77 1.66
N SER A 385 -16.41 25.02 1.41
CA SER A 385 -16.34 23.72 0.76
C SER A 385 -16.59 23.85 -0.74
N THR A 386 -15.70 23.29 -1.57
CA THR A 386 -15.85 23.29 -3.03
C THR A 386 -15.53 21.94 -3.63
N LEU A 387 -16.30 21.54 -4.64
CA LEU A 387 -16.06 20.33 -5.43
C LEU A 387 -15.59 20.71 -6.83
N VAL A 388 -14.59 19.97 -7.33
CA VAL A 388 -13.97 20.17 -8.64
C VAL A 388 -14.11 18.88 -9.46
N PRO A 389 -14.72 18.94 -10.65
CA PRO A 389 -15.29 20.13 -11.28
C PRO A 389 -16.56 20.62 -10.57
N LYS A 390 -16.86 21.93 -10.69
CA LYS A 390 -18.04 22.53 -10.04
C LYS A 390 -19.35 21.92 -10.56
N ASP A 391 -19.42 21.61 -11.85
CA ASP A 391 -20.55 20.90 -12.45
C ASP A 391 -20.22 19.41 -12.58
N VAL A 392 -20.38 18.67 -11.47
CA VAL A 392 -20.13 17.22 -11.42
C VAL A 392 -21.13 16.41 -12.25
N LYS A 393 -22.28 16.98 -12.59
CA LYS A 393 -23.31 16.33 -13.40
C LYS A 393 -22.90 16.17 -14.84
N SER A 394 -22.14 17.12 -15.37
CA SER A 394 -21.75 17.09 -16.78
C SER A 394 -20.25 16.93 -16.98
N HIS A 395 -19.41 17.24 -16.00
CA HIS A 395 -17.95 17.28 -16.16
C HIS A 395 -17.21 16.35 -15.19
N CYS A 396 -16.05 15.87 -15.61
CA CYS A 396 -15.13 15.10 -14.77
C CYS A 396 -13.67 15.36 -15.15
N HIS A 397 -12.76 15.00 -14.24
CA HIS A 397 -11.39 14.68 -14.62
C HIS A 397 -11.27 13.17 -14.81
N TRP A 398 -10.60 12.72 -15.86
CA TRP A 398 -10.56 11.30 -16.17
C TRP A 398 -9.22 10.83 -16.73
N ARG A 399 -8.96 9.52 -16.59
CA ARG A 399 -7.78 8.85 -17.15
C ARG A 399 -8.06 7.36 -17.31
N VAL A 400 -7.56 6.74 -18.38
CA VAL A 400 -7.52 5.28 -18.50
C VAL A 400 -6.46 4.73 -17.54
N GLU A 401 -6.81 3.77 -16.70
CA GLU A 401 -5.99 3.31 -15.56
C GLU A 401 -4.55 2.94 -15.95
N HIS A 402 -4.37 2.22 -17.06
CA HIS A 402 -3.05 1.75 -17.52
C HIS A 402 -2.24 2.80 -18.29
N LEU A 403 -2.82 3.97 -18.62
CA LEU A 403 -2.12 5.01 -19.36
C LEU A 403 -1.38 5.94 -18.39
N SER A 404 -0.05 5.96 -18.48
CA SER A 404 0.76 6.97 -17.80
C SER A 404 0.47 8.34 -18.41
N GLY A 405 -0.11 9.26 -17.63
CA GLY A 405 -0.40 10.61 -18.08
C GLY A 405 -1.18 11.43 -17.05
N PRO A 406 -1.27 12.75 -17.26
CA PRO A 406 -2.13 13.61 -16.46
C PRO A 406 -3.61 13.26 -16.70
N PHE A 407 -4.44 13.57 -15.72
CA PHE A 407 -5.90 13.53 -15.90
C PHE A 407 -6.31 14.55 -16.96
N ARG A 408 -7.27 14.17 -17.79
CA ARG A 408 -7.89 15.04 -18.80
C ARG A 408 -9.20 15.57 -18.27
N HIS A 409 -9.55 16.79 -18.65
CA HIS A 409 -10.87 17.37 -18.39
C HIS A 409 -11.79 17.12 -19.59
N GLY A 410 -13.06 16.78 -19.35
CA GLY A 410 -14.06 16.59 -20.41
C GLY A 410 -15.45 16.40 -19.83
N THR A 411 -16.46 16.36 -20.71
CA THR A 411 -17.82 16.05 -20.28
C THR A 411 -18.02 14.55 -20.14
N LEU A 412 -18.88 14.12 -19.21
CA LEU A 412 -19.18 12.69 -19.00
C LEU A 412 -19.68 12.02 -20.29
N ASP A 413 -20.56 12.68 -21.05
CA ASP A 413 -21.07 12.16 -22.32
C ASP A 413 -19.99 12.03 -23.39
N GLN A 414 -19.02 12.94 -23.45
CA GLN A 414 -17.91 12.85 -24.40
C GLN A 414 -16.96 11.70 -24.07
N VAL A 415 -16.78 11.43 -22.78
CA VAL A 415 -15.85 10.41 -22.28
C VAL A 415 -16.53 9.04 -22.37
N LEU A 416 -17.66 8.87 -21.70
CA LEU A 416 -18.30 7.58 -21.50
C LEU A 416 -19.39 7.30 -22.54
N GLY A 417 -20.03 8.35 -23.07
CA GLY A 417 -21.26 8.25 -23.84
C GLY A 417 -22.50 8.52 -23.00
N VAL A 418 -23.60 8.80 -23.68
CA VAL A 418 -24.89 9.18 -23.07
C VAL A 418 -25.44 8.04 -22.21
N ASP A 419 -25.99 8.36 -21.04
CA ASP A 419 -26.65 7.42 -20.11
C ASP A 419 -25.74 6.30 -19.57
N VAL A 420 -24.42 6.49 -19.54
CA VAL A 420 -23.49 5.54 -18.90
C VAL A 420 -23.42 5.78 -17.39
N ILE A 421 -23.37 7.05 -16.98
CA ILE A 421 -23.42 7.46 -15.58
C ILE A 421 -24.56 8.43 -15.37
N GLU A 422 -25.18 8.34 -14.20
CA GLU A 422 -26.07 9.36 -13.66
C GLU A 422 -25.49 9.92 -12.37
N VAL A 423 -25.36 11.24 -12.30
CA VAL A 423 -24.95 11.95 -11.09
C VAL A 423 -26.17 12.66 -10.51
N ASP A 424 -26.60 12.21 -9.34
CA ASP A 424 -27.61 12.88 -8.53
C ASP A 424 -26.92 13.83 -7.54
N ASP A 425 -27.10 15.12 -7.77
CA ASP A 425 -26.62 16.21 -6.90
C ASP A 425 -27.77 17.01 -6.28
N THR A 426 -28.99 16.46 -6.27
CA THR A 426 -30.17 17.16 -5.74
C THR A 426 -30.01 17.55 -4.28
N ASP A 427 -29.25 16.76 -3.52
CA ASP A 427 -28.96 16.98 -2.11
C ASP A 427 -27.54 17.53 -1.85
N ARG A 428 -26.92 18.13 -2.87
CA ARG A 428 -25.58 18.71 -2.78
C ARG A 428 -25.48 19.81 -1.75
N ALA A 429 -26.55 20.56 -1.54
CA ALA A 429 -26.58 21.62 -0.51
C ALA A 429 -26.34 21.07 0.89
N ASN A 430 -26.72 19.81 1.15
CA ASN A 430 -26.44 19.09 2.39
C ASN A 430 -25.17 18.23 2.30
N GLY A 431 -24.33 18.47 1.29
CA GLY A 431 -23.06 17.78 1.11
C GLY A 431 -23.20 16.34 0.61
N ILE A 432 -24.28 16.00 -0.09
CA ILE A 432 -24.52 14.64 -0.60
C ILE A 432 -24.54 14.63 -2.13
N ILE A 433 -23.75 13.74 -2.73
CA ILE A 433 -23.76 13.43 -4.17
C ILE A 433 -23.81 11.92 -4.34
N ILE A 434 -24.61 11.43 -5.29
CA ILE A 434 -24.67 10.01 -5.63
C ILE A 434 -24.31 9.84 -7.10
N ILE A 435 -23.34 8.98 -7.37
CA ILE A 435 -22.90 8.63 -8.73
C ILE A 435 -23.35 7.20 -9.00
N ASN A 436 -24.21 7.00 -9.98
CA ASN A 436 -24.74 5.71 -10.39
C ASN A 436 -24.13 5.30 -11.73
N TYR A 437 -23.45 4.16 -11.76
CA TYR A 437 -22.90 3.61 -13.00
C TYR A 437 -23.91 2.66 -13.62
N LYS A 438 -24.63 3.12 -14.65
CA LYS A 438 -25.83 2.42 -15.15
C LYS A 438 -25.50 1.23 -16.04
N ARG A 439 -24.52 1.38 -16.93
CA ARG A 439 -24.21 0.41 -17.99
C ARG A 439 -22.79 0.63 -18.52
N PRO A 440 -22.15 -0.37 -19.12
CA PRO A 440 -20.85 -0.19 -19.78
C PRO A 440 -20.85 0.89 -20.86
N TRP A 441 -19.72 1.58 -21.01
CA TRP A 441 -19.49 2.47 -22.15
C TRP A 441 -19.22 1.68 -23.44
N SER A 442 -19.39 2.33 -24.60
CA SER A 442 -19.19 1.71 -25.92
C SER A 442 -17.73 1.76 -26.40
N ASP A 443 -17.32 0.78 -27.20
CA ASP A 443 -15.95 0.63 -27.75
C ASP A 443 -15.42 1.86 -28.49
N ASN A 444 -16.30 2.63 -29.12
CA ASN A 444 -15.91 3.73 -29.99
C ASN A 444 -15.31 4.94 -29.26
N ASN A 445 -15.47 5.03 -27.93
CA ASN A 445 -15.10 6.24 -27.19
C ASN A 445 -13.68 6.19 -26.59
N ILE A 446 -13.22 5.04 -26.07
CA ILE A 446 -12.00 4.98 -25.22
C ILE A 446 -11.14 3.76 -25.53
N HIS A 447 -10.79 3.54 -26.81
CA HIS A 447 -9.73 2.62 -27.26
C HIS A 447 -9.68 1.26 -26.54
N ASN A 448 -10.82 0.56 -26.41
CA ASN A 448 -10.91 -0.75 -25.75
C ASN A 448 -10.39 -0.78 -24.30
N ALA A 449 -10.39 0.35 -23.59
CA ALA A 449 -10.05 0.37 -22.18
C ALA A 449 -10.99 -0.54 -21.38
N HIS A 450 -10.43 -1.31 -20.43
CA HIS A 450 -11.19 -2.12 -19.47
C HIS A 450 -11.60 -1.32 -18.24
N SER A 451 -10.89 -0.24 -17.92
CA SER A 451 -11.18 0.62 -16.78
C SER A 451 -10.92 2.09 -17.08
N ILE A 452 -11.73 2.96 -16.49
CA ILE A 452 -11.60 4.42 -16.58
C ILE A 452 -11.73 5.01 -15.18
N ASN A 453 -10.75 5.80 -14.79
CA ASN A 453 -10.77 6.51 -13.52
C ASN A 453 -11.44 7.86 -13.74
N LEU A 454 -12.51 8.12 -13.01
CA LEU A 454 -13.07 9.43 -12.78
C LEU A 454 -12.49 9.99 -11.49
N VAL A 455 -12.10 11.26 -11.52
CA VAL A 455 -11.53 11.94 -10.37
C VAL A 455 -12.31 13.21 -10.08
N TYR A 456 -12.72 13.30 -8.83
CA TYR A 456 -13.30 14.49 -8.24
C TYR A 456 -12.37 14.96 -7.12
N CYS A 457 -12.28 16.27 -6.95
CA CYS A 457 -11.46 16.87 -5.92
C CYS A 457 -12.34 17.75 -5.07
N TRP A 458 -12.44 17.41 -3.79
CA TRP A 458 -13.08 18.24 -2.79
C TRP A 458 -12.02 19.08 -2.08
N ARG A 459 -12.34 20.34 -1.82
CA ARG A 459 -11.44 21.30 -1.18
C ARG A 459 -12.18 22.04 -0.10
N MET A 460 -11.52 22.22 1.03
CA MET A 460 -11.97 23.07 2.11
C MET A 460 -10.87 24.07 2.44
N HIS A 461 -11.22 25.34 2.50
CA HIS A 461 -10.30 26.41 2.86
C HIS A 461 -11.01 27.46 3.69
N HIS A 462 -10.24 28.17 4.50
CA HIS A 462 -10.74 29.30 5.26
C HIS A 462 -11.16 30.45 4.32
N TRP A 463 -12.33 31.05 4.51
CA TRP A 463 -12.90 32.09 3.66
C TRP A 463 -11.93 33.28 3.49
N ASP A 464 -11.35 33.76 4.60
CA ASP A 464 -10.41 34.90 4.59
C ASP A 464 -8.97 34.52 4.24
N ARG A 465 -8.63 33.23 4.21
CA ARG A 465 -7.26 32.74 3.98
C ARG A 465 -7.26 31.51 3.08
N PRO A 466 -7.66 31.64 1.80
CA PRO A 466 -7.91 30.50 0.91
C PRO A 466 -6.68 29.62 0.62
N PHE A 467 -5.48 30.08 0.92
CA PHE A 467 -4.22 29.38 0.65
C PHE A 467 -3.52 28.86 1.91
N ILE A 468 -4.04 29.15 3.10
CA ILE A 468 -3.47 28.68 4.37
C ILE A 468 -4.46 27.65 4.92
N ASN A 469 -3.98 26.45 5.22
CA ASN A 469 -4.78 25.32 5.71
C ASN A 469 -5.85 24.79 4.72
N GLU A 470 -5.58 24.84 3.39
CA GLU A 470 -6.44 24.16 2.42
C GLU A 470 -6.36 22.64 2.65
N ARG A 471 -7.50 22.03 2.98
CA ARG A 471 -7.65 20.57 3.01
C ARG A 471 -8.18 20.10 1.66
N ILE A 472 -7.53 19.10 1.10
CA ILE A 472 -7.90 18.55 -0.21
C ILE A 472 -8.19 17.06 -0.05
N ALA A 473 -9.38 16.65 -0.47
CA ALA A 473 -9.75 15.25 -0.59
C ALA A 473 -9.85 14.86 -2.06
N ILE A 474 -9.14 13.79 -2.44
CA ILE A 474 -9.20 13.21 -3.78
C ILE A 474 -10.13 12.01 -3.74
N ILE A 475 -11.17 12.06 -4.57
CA ILE A 475 -12.15 10.99 -4.77
C ILE A 475 -11.91 10.38 -6.14
N MET A 476 -11.46 9.13 -6.17
CA MET A 476 -11.24 8.35 -7.38
C MET A 476 -12.31 7.27 -7.48
N ILE A 477 -13.00 7.24 -8.61
CA ILE A 477 -14.00 6.22 -8.95
C ILE A 477 -13.55 5.58 -10.25
N THR A 478 -13.16 4.32 -10.17
CA THR A 478 -12.73 3.53 -11.31
C THR A 478 -13.93 2.74 -11.82
N LEU A 479 -14.40 3.10 -13.01
CA LEU A 479 -15.45 2.38 -13.69
C LEU A 479 -14.85 1.17 -14.38
N LEU A 480 -15.38 0.00 -14.08
CA LEU A 480 -14.97 -1.24 -14.70
C LEU A 480 -15.92 -1.59 -15.85
N ARG A 481 -15.35 -1.94 -16.97
CA ARG A 481 -16.11 -2.51 -18.08
C ARG A 481 -16.17 -4.01 -17.87
N GLU A 482 -17.39 -4.54 -17.73
CA GLU A 482 -17.59 -5.99 -17.70
C GLU A 482 -16.95 -6.61 -18.94
N THR A 483 -16.04 -7.54 -18.71
CA THR A 483 -15.52 -8.41 -19.74
C THR A 483 -16.19 -9.76 -19.57
N HIS A 484 -16.98 -10.17 -20.57
CA HIS A 484 -17.48 -11.54 -20.66
C HIS A 484 -16.42 -12.51 -21.18
N GLU A 485 -15.20 -12.04 -21.45
CA GLU A 485 -14.11 -12.89 -21.89
C GLU A 485 -13.49 -13.59 -20.68
N GLU A 486 -13.54 -14.92 -20.69
CA GLU A 486 -12.78 -15.78 -19.78
C GLU A 486 -11.30 -15.37 -19.88
N PHE A 487 -10.79 -14.65 -18.88
CA PHE A 487 -9.35 -14.44 -18.72
C PHE A 487 -8.72 -15.83 -18.51
N GLN A 488 -8.13 -16.39 -19.57
CA GLN A 488 -7.21 -17.51 -19.44
C GLN A 488 -5.93 -16.96 -18.82
N TRP A 489 -5.72 -17.24 -17.54
CA TRP A 489 -4.43 -17.05 -16.91
C TRP A 489 -3.45 -18.02 -17.57
N GLU A 490 -2.39 -17.49 -18.20
CA GLU A 490 -1.22 -18.31 -18.50
C GLU A 490 -0.60 -18.69 -17.16
N ASP A 491 -0.65 -19.98 -16.81
CA ASP A 491 0.06 -20.54 -15.67
C ASP A 491 1.57 -20.32 -15.88
N ASP A 492 2.17 -19.35 -15.17
CA ASP A 492 3.62 -19.13 -15.07
C ASP A 492 4.29 -20.03 -14.02
#